data_AF-A0A1R1C9Q2-F1
#
_entry.id   AF-A0A1R1C9Q2-F1
#
_cell.length_a   1.000
_cell.length_b   1.000
_cell.length_c   1.000
_cell.angle_alpha   90.00
_cell.angle_beta   90.00
_cell.angle_gamma   90.00
#
_symmetry.space_group_name_H-M   'P 1'
#
loop_
_entity.id
_entity.type
_entity.pdbx_description
1 polymer ?
#
loop_
_entity_poly.entity_id
_entity_poly.type
_entity_poly.pdbx_seq_one_letter_code
_entity_poly.pdbx_strand_id
1 'polypeptide(L)' 'MTSSYFNEWLDEYNDYMRLYLLFGDEGYRVQAEEALSTLKEMAATAARHRSIVWRVMSDTIHAY' A
#
# COMPACT_ATOMS: atom_id res chain seq x y z
N MET A 1 -0.74 -14.64 1.51
CA MET A 1 -2.02 -13.92 1.42
C MET A 1 -1.85 -12.41 1.18
N THR A 2 -0.73 -11.94 0.60
CA THR A 2 -0.39 -10.50 0.64
C THR A 2 -0.22 -9.82 -0.71
N SER A 3 0.09 -10.53 -1.81
CA SER A 3 0.39 -9.85 -3.08
C SER A 3 -0.83 -9.58 -3.96
N SER A 4 -1.90 -10.40 -3.90
CA SER A 4 -3.10 -10.13 -4.74
C SER A 4 -3.78 -8.85 -4.30
N TYR A 5 -4.02 -8.67 -3.00
CA TYR A 5 -4.60 -7.44 -2.46
C TYR A 5 -3.78 -6.19 -2.80
N PHE A 6 -2.44 -6.27 -2.76
CA PHE A 6 -1.61 -5.11 -3.10
C PHE A 6 -1.75 -4.72 -4.58
N ASN A 7 -1.82 -5.72 -5.47
CA ASN A 7 -2.03 -5.48 -6.89
C ASN A 7 -3.45 -4.97 -7.16
N GLU A 8 -4.46 -5.53 -6.51
CA GLU A 8 -5.87 -5.10 -6.63
C GLU A 8 -6.03 -3.61 -6.27
N TRP A 9 -5.48 -3.17 -5.14
CA TRP A 9 -5.54 -1.76 -4.75
C TRP A 9 -4.73 -0.84 -5.68
N LEU A 10 -3.64 -1.35 -6.26
CA LEU A 10 -2.84 -0.60 -7.24
C LEU A 10 -3.59 -0.45 -8.57
N ASP A 11 -4.28 -1.50 -9.01
CA ASP A 11 -5.12 -1.47 -10.19
C ASP A 11 -6.31 -0.51 -9.98
N GLU A 12 -6.98 -0.56 -8.82
CA GLU A 12 -8.06 0.37 -8.47
C GLU A 12 -7.59 1.84 -8.46
N TYR A 13 -6.43 2.12 -7.86
CA TYR A 13 -5.82 3.46 -7.90
C TYR A 13 -5.62 3.94 -9.35
N ASN A 14 -5.05 3.09 -10.20
CA ASN A 14 -4.77 3.41 -11.59
C ASN A 14 -6.05 3.65 -12.38
N ASP A 15 -7.08 2.84 -12.15
CA ASP A 15 -8.38 2.98 -12.81
C ASP A 15 -9.06 4.29 -12.41
N TYR A 16 -9.11 4.64 -11.12
CA TYR A 16 -9.66 5.92 -10.67
C TYR A 16 -8.89 7.12 -11.20
N MET A 17 -7.55 7.08 -11.21
CA MET A 17 -6.75 8.16 -11.80
C MET A 17 -6.99 8.29 -13.30
N ARG A 18 -7.19 7.18 -14.01
CA ARG A 18 -7.51 7.22 -15.45
C ARG A 18 -8.89 7.81 -15.69
N LEU A 19 -9.88 7.48 -14.86
CA LEU A 19 -11.21 8.09 -14.91
C LEU A 19 -11.15 9.59 -14.61
N TYR A 20 -10.37 10.01 -13.61
CA TYR A 20 -10.14 11.44 -13.33
C TYR A 20 -9.52 12.16 -14.52
N LEU A 21 -8.49 11.58 -15.15
CA LEU A 21 -7.84 12.18 -16.33
C LEU A 21 -8.77 12.27 -17.54
N LEU A 22 -9.70 11.33 -17.70
CA LEU A 22 -10.64 11.31 -18.81
C LEU A 22 -11.82 12.27 -18.60
N PHE A 23 -12.35 12.36 -17.38
CA PHE A 23 -13.61 13.05 -17.09
C PHE A 23 -13.44 14.35 -16.29
N GLY A 24 -12.30 14.56 -15.64
CA GLY A 24 -12.04 15.73 -14.79
C GLY A 24 -12.89 15.78 -13.51
N ASP A 25 -13.55 14.68 -13.15
CA ASP A 25 -14.43 14.62 -11.97
C ASP A 25 -13.63 14.33 -10.71
N GLU A 26 -13.63 15.31 -9.80
CA GLU A 26 -12.95 15.25 -8.50
C GLU A 26 -13.36 14.05 -7.65
N GLY A 27 -14.55 13.48 -7.82
CA GLY A 27 -14.96 12.24 -7.14
C GLY A 27 -14.02 11.07 -7.43
N TYR A 28 -13.54 10.93 -8.67
CA TYR A 28 -12.55 9.91 -9.02
C TYR A 28 -11.19 10.20 -8.38
N ARG A 29 -10.79 11.47 -8.25
CA ARG A 29 -9.54 11.82 -7.58
C ARG A 29 -9.58 11.44 -6.11
N VAL A 30 -10.69 11.71 -5.43
CA VAL A 30 -10.89 11.33 -4.01
C VAL A 30 -10.80 9.82 -3.85
N GLN A 31 -11.47 9.06 -4.71
CA GLN A 31 -11.41 7.59 -4.68
C GLN A 31 -10.01 7.05 -4.95
N ALA A 32 -9.25 7.65 -5.88
CA ALA A 32 -7.85 7.31 -6.10
C ALA A 32 -7.00 7.59 -4.85
N GLU A 33 -7.20 8.73 -4.18
CA GLU A 33 -6.47 9.06 -2.95
C GLU A 33 -6.76 8.08 -1.81
N GLU A 34 -8.01 7.61 -1.68
CA GLU A 34 -8.38 6.57 -0.72
C GLU A 34 -7.64 5.25 -0.99
N ALA A 35 -7.67 4.76 -2.24
CA ALA A 35 -6.94 3.55 -2.65
C ALA A 35 -5.42 3.69 -2.39
N LEU A 36 -4.85 4.86 -2.69
CA LEU A 36 -3.44 5.16 -2.41
C LEU A 36 -3.12 5.16 -0.90
N SER A 37 -4.04 5.64 -0.07
CA SER A 37 -3.87 5.61 1.40
C SER A 37 -3.79 4.16 1.90
N THR A 38 -4.70 3.30 1.44
CA THR A 38 -4.69 1.87 1.78
C THR A 38 -3.39 1.18 1.35
N LEU A 39 -2.90 1.45 0.13
CA LEU A 39 -1.61 0.93 -0.34
C LEU A 39 -0.44 1.32 0.57
N LYS A 40 -0.41 2.58 1.04
CA LYS A 40 0.63 3.07 1.95
C LYS A 40 0.58 2.36 3.30
N GLU A 41 -0.60 2.16 3.87
CA GLU A 41 -0.78 1.43 5.13
C GLU A 41 -0.34 -0.04 5.01
N MET A 42 -0.69 -0.69 3.90
CA MET A 42 -0.26 -2.05 3.60
C MET A 42 1.27 -2.14 3.47
N ALA A 43 1.88 -1.21 2.74
CA ALA A 43 3.33 -1.15 2.58
C ALA A 43 4.04 -0.91 3.92
N ALA A 44 3.53 0.01 4.75
CA ALA A 44 4.08 0.29 6.08
C ALA A 44 4.00 -0.94 7.01
N THR A 45 2.86 -1.65 6.98
CA THR A 45 2.66 -2.88 7.75
C THR A 45 3.61 -3.98 7.29
N ALA A 46 3.77 -4.18 5.98
CA ALA A 46 4.70 -5.15 5.42
C ALA A 46 6.16 -4.82 5.77
N ALA A 47 6.55 -3.54 5.71
CA ALA A 47 7.89 -3.09 6.09
C ALA A 47 8.17 -3.34 7.59
N ARG A 48 7.19 -3.02 8.46
CA ARG A 48 7.27 -3.31 9.90
C ARG A 48 7.40 -4.80 10.17
N HIS A 49 6.60 -5.61 9.50
CA HIS A 49 6.66 -7.07 9.62
C HIS A 49 8.02 -7.61 9.19
N ARG A 50 8.56 -7.15 8.05
CA ARG A 50 9.90 -7.53 7.58
C ARG A 50 10.99 -7.16 8.59
N SER A 51 10.89 -5.98 9.20
CA SER A 51 11.83 -5.52 10.25
C SER A 51 11.77 -6.41 11.50
N ILE A 52 10.56 -6.78 11.96
CA ILE A 52 10.38 -7.69 13.09
C ILE A 52 10.95 -9.08 12.77
N VAL A 53 10.61 -9.65 11.61
CA VAL A 53 11.12 -10.96 11.19
C VAL A 53 12.64 -10.94 11.11
N TRP A 54 13.23 -9.88 10.55
CA TRP A 54 14.69 -9.73 10.51
C TRP A 54 15.30 -9.72 11.92
N ARG A 55 14.70 -8.99 12.87
CA ARG A 55 15.16 -8.98 14.27
C ARG A 55 15.05 -10.34 14.96
N VAL A 56 13.98 -11.10 14.69
CA VAL A 56 13.77 -12.44 15.26
C VAL A 56 14.75 -13.46 14.68
N MET A 57 15.04 -13.36 13.38
CA MET A 57 15.93 -14.28 12.65
C MET A 57 17.42 -13.91 12.76
N SER A 58 17.73 -12.76 13.36
CA SER A 58 19.09 -12.30 13.55
C SER A 58 19.70 -12.95 14.79
N ASP A 59 20.89 -13.53 14.67
CA ASP A 59 21.66 -14.11 15.78
C ASP A 59 22.29 -13.03 16.69
N THR A 60 21.93 -11.76 16.50
CA THR A 60 22.49 -10.61 17.22
C THR A 60 21.56 -10.17 18.35
N ILE A 61 22.12 -9.89 19.54
CA ILE A 61 21.35 -9.30 20.65
C ILE A 61 20.99 -7.86 20.29
N HIS A 62 19.70 -7.61 20.09
CA HIS A 62 19.18 -6.26 19.84
C HIS A 62 18.88 -5.57 21.18
N ALA A 63 19.84 -4.78 21.70
CA ALA A 63 19.61 -3.90 22.84
C ALA A 63 18.78 -2.67 22.42
N TYR A 64 17.84 -2.28 23.29
CA TYR A 64 16.82 -1.25 23.05
C TYR A 64 17.40 0.16 22.97
#